data_AF-A0A955RHW6-F1
#
_entry.id   AF-A0A955RHW6-F1
#
_cell.length_a   1.000
_cell.length_b   1.000
_cell.length_c   1.000
_cell.angle_alpha   90.00
_cell.angle_beta   90.00
_cell.angle_gamma   90.00
#
_symmetry.space_group_name_H-M   'P 1'
#
loop_
_entity.id
_entity.type
_entity.pdbx_description
1 polymer ?
#
loop_
_entity_poly.entity_id
_entity_poly.type
_entity_poly.pdbx_seq_one_letter_code
_entity_poly.pdbx_strand_id
1 'polypeptide(L)'
;MDKLNELLAKCALKNVYFEGKLGTSNYSAQDVLHTLGLRNINEMYEKIETELSKVTKTSLFKTGGTNSAKKAELTLKSETLEAIFNYKQAEAEAAKAKEKAMEDARQKLATLKSIKTAKEFEALNGMNLDAINAEIAQLENAGA
;
A
#
# COMPACT_ATOMS: atom_id res chain seq x y z
N MET A 1 -2.35 -10.80 4.28
CA MET A 1 -3.08 -11.10 3.03
C MET A 1 -4.41 -11.79 3.32
N ASP A 2 -4.45 -12.83 4.14
CA ASP A 2 -5.67 -13.63 4.39
C ASP A 2 -6.89 -12.82 4.86
N LYS A 3 -6.68 -11.90 5.82
CA LYS A 3 -7.75 -11.01 6.33
C LYS A 3 -8.33 -10.10 5.24
N LEU A 4 -7.50 -9.58 4.32
CA LEU A 4 -7.97 -8.73 3.22
C LEU A 4 -8.83 -9.55 2.26
N ASN A 5 -8.36 -10.72 1.83
CA ASN A 5 -9.11 -11.60 0.93
C ASN A 5 -10.46 -12.02 1.53
N GLU A 6 -10.49 -12.33 2.83
CA GLU A 6 -11.72 -12.64 3.56
C GLU A 6 -12.71 -11.46 3.54
N LEU A 7 -12.24 -10.24 3.80
CA LEU A 7 -13.06 -9.03 3.79
C LEU A 7 -13.59 -8.69 2.39
N LEU A 8 -12.75 -8.82 1.36
CA LEU A 8 -13.15 -8.66 -0.04
C LEU A 8 -14.25 -9.67 -0.42
N ALA A 9 -14.07 -10.94 -0.06
CA ALA A 9 -15.06 -11.99 -0.30
C ALA A 9 -16.37 -11.71 0.45
N LYS A 10 -16.31 -11.29 1.71
CA LYS A 10 -17.49 -10.90 2.50
C LYS A 10 -18.23 -9.72 1.86
N CYS A 11 -17.52 -8.71 1.37
CA CYS A 11 -18.12 -7.59 0.65
C CYS A 11 -18.84 -8.05 -0.62
N ALA A 12 -18.23 -8.93 -1.40
CA ALA A 12 -18.84 -9.51 -2.61
C ALA A 12 -20.10 -10.32 -2.28
N LEU A 13 -20.04 -11.22 -1.31
CA LEU A 13 -21.17 -12.06 -0.90
C LEU A 13 -22.36 -11.24 -0.38
N LYS A 14 -22.09 -10.10 0.27
CA LYS A 14 -23.12 -9.21 0.84
C LYS A 14 -23.52 -8.07 -0.08
N ASN A 15 -23.03 -8.01 -1.31
CA ASN A 15 -23.25 -6.91 -2.26
C ASN A 15 -22.99 -5.52 -1.63
N VAL A 16 -21.89 -5.41 -0.89
CA VAL A 16 -21.51 -4.17 -0.20
C VAL A 16 -20.74 -3.28 -1.17
N TYR A 17 -21.23 -2.05 -1.32
CA TYR A 17 -20.61 -1.03 -2.14
C TYR A 17 -20.18 0.19 -1.34
N PHE A 18 -19.11 0.84 -1.81
CA PHE A 18 -18.48 2.00 -1.21
C PHE A 18 -18.90 3.26 -1.96
N GLU A 19 -19.46 4.22 -1.25
CA GLU A 19 -19.96 5.46 -1.84
C GLU A 19 -18.81 6.38 -2.22
N GLY A 20 -18.81 6.82 -3.49
CA GLY A 20 -17.87 7.80 -4.01
C GLY A 20 -18.17 9.24 -3.60
N LYS A 21 -17.68 10.19 -4.40
CA LYS A 21 -18.12 11.59 -4.31
C LYS A 21 -19.55 11.72 -4.87
N LEU A 22 -20.25 12.79 -4.49
CA LEU A 22 -21.61 13.06 -4.96
C LEU A 22 -21.64 13.00 -6.51
N GLY A 23 -22.55 12.21 -7.08
CA GLY A 23 -22.66 12.02 -8.54
C GLY A 23 -21.68 11.01 -9.17
N THR A 24 -20.84 10.33 -8.38
CA THR A 24 -20.03 9.21 -8.87
C THR A 24 -20.69 7.86 -8.55
N SER A 25 -20.44 6.87 -9.41
CA SER A 25 -20.89 5.49 -9.21
C SER A 25 -20.32 4.90 -7.93
N ASN A 26 -21.05 3.97 -7.33
CA ASN A 26 -20.55 3.22 -6.18
C ASN A 26 -19.41 2.29 -6.60
N TYR A 27 -18.41 2.14 -5.74
CA TYR A 27 -17.26 1.26 -5.96
C TYR A 27 -17.52 -0.10 -5.31
N SER A 28 -17.17 -1.19 -6.00
CA SER A 28 -17.01 -2.49 -5.33
C SER A 28 -15.73 -2.48 -4.47
N ALA A 29 -15.59 -3.45 -3.56
CA ALA A 29 -14.36 -3.59 -2.77
C ALA A 29 -13.10 -3.78 -3.66
N GLN A 30 -13.28 -4.43 -4.82
CA GLN A 30 -12.22 -4.62 -5.82
C GLN A 30 -11.83 -3.30 -6.50
N ASP A 31 -12.81 -2.46 -6.83
CA ASP A 31 -12.53 -1.14 -7.43
C ASP A 31 -11.82 -0.22 -6.42
N VAL A 32 -12.18 -0.29 -5.14
CA VAL A 32 -11.47 0.44 -4.08
C VAL A 32 -10.00 -0.02 -4.00
N LEU A 33 -9.75 -1.33 -4.08
CA LEU A 33 -8.40 -1.89 -4.04
C LEU A 33 -7.58 -1.52 -5.27
N HIS A 34 -8.14 -1.56 -6.48
CA HIS A 34 -7.36 -1.43 -7.69
C HIS A 34 -7.34 -0.02 -8.29
N THR A 35 -8.38 0.78 -8.06
CA THR A 35 -8.57 2.06 -8.75
C THR A 35 -8.29 3.27 -7.86
N LEU A 36 -8.54 3.17 -6.55
CA LEU A 36 -8.45 4.32 -5.66
C LEU A 36 -7.07 4.51 -5.04
N GLY A 37 -6.67 5.77 -4.90
CA GLY A 37 -5.50 6.17 -4.12
C GLY A 37 -5.79 6.24 -2.61
N LEU A 38 -4.73 6.21 -1.80
CA LEU A 38 -4.81 6.25 -0.33
C LEU A 38 -5.65 7.43 0.20
N ARG A 39 -5.55 8.60 -0.43
CA ARG A 39 -6.34 9.79 -0.07
C ARG A 39 -7.84 9.53 -0.17
N ASN A 40 -8.30 8.97 -1.29
CA ASN A 40 -9.71 8.69 -1.53
C ASN A 40 -10.24 7.63 -0.56
N ILE A 41 -9.42 6.62 -0.25
CA ILE A 41 -9.74 5.59 0.75
C ILE A 41 -9.92 6.22 2.13
N ASN A 42 -9.04 7.15 2.53
CA ASN A 42 -9.16 7.86 3.79
C ASN A 42 -10.41 8.77 3.83
N GLU A 43 -10.71 9.49 2.75
CA GLU A 43 -11.94 10.29 2.62
C GLU A 43 -13.21 9.42 2.76
N MET A 44 -13.20 8.18 2.25
CA MET A 44 -14.31 7.23 2.43
C MET A 44 -14.39 6.73 3.87
N TYR A 45 -13.24 6.41 4.49
CA TYR A 45 -13.16 5.93 5.85
C TYR A 45 -13.73 6.94 6.86
N GLU A 46 -13.34 8.21 6.75
CA GLU A 46 -13.84 9.29 7.62
C GLU A 46 -15.36 9.47 7.54
N LYS A 47 -15.94 9.30 6.34
CA LYS A 47 -17.40 9.32 6.17
C LYS A 47 -18.07 8.14 6.87
N ILE A 48 -17.50 6.94 6.74
CA ILE A 48 -18.02 5.73 7.39
C ILE A 48 -17.95 5.86 8.92
N GLU A 49 -16.84 6.36 9.46
CA GLU A 49 -16.67 6.63 10.90
C GLU A 49 -17.71 7.64 11.41
N THR A 50 -17.94 8.70 10.64
CA THR A 50 -18.98 9.69 10.96
C THR A 50 -20.37 9.05 11.01
N GLU A 51 -20.70 8.19 10.04
CA GLU A 51 -21.96 7.46 10.01
C GLU A 51 -22.08 6.44 11.15
N LEU A 52 -21.01 5.71 11.47
CA LEU A 52 -20.95 4.78 12.62
C LEU A 52 -21.23 5.52 13.94
N SER A 53 -20.65 6.71 14.11
CA SER A 53 -20.88 7.55 15.29
C SER A 53 -22.35 7.97 15.40
N LYS A 54 -22.98 8.36 14.29
CA LYS A 54 -24.41 8.72 14.25
C LYS A 54 -25.32 7.53 14.60
N VAL A 55 -25.05 6.35 14.04
CA VAL A 55 -25.82 5.13 14.33
C VAL A 55 -25.69 4.73 15.80
N THR A 56 -24.49 4.86 16.37
CA THR A 56 -24.24 4.56 17.79
C THR A 56 -24.98 5.53 18.72
N LYS A 57 -24.96 6.84 18.42
CA LYS A 57 -25.64 7.87 19.22
C LYS A 57 -27.17 7.79 19.15
N THR A 58 -27.72 7.50 17.98
CA THR A 58 -29.19 7.38 17.79
C THR A 58 -29.77 6.08 18.37
N SER A 59 -28.94 5.04 18.53
CA SER A 59 -29.35 3.75 19.11
C SER A 59 -29.66 3.80 20.61
N LEU A 60 -29.24 4.83 21.34
CA LEU A 60 -29.57 4.97 22.77
C LEU A 60 -31.07 5.24 23.02
N PHE A 61 -31.81 5.67 21.99
CA PHE A 61 -33.18 6.17 22.14
C PHE A 61 -34.23 5.45 21.27
N LYS A 62 -33.86 4.46 20.44
CA LYS A 62 -34.80 3.71 19.59
C LYS A 62 -34.47 2.21 19.57
N THR A 63 -35.42 1.40 20.05
CA THR A 63 -35.41 -0.06 20.03
C THR A 63 -35.64 -0.62 18.63
N GLY A 64 -34.79 -1.58 18.22
CA GLY A 64 -35.17 -2.67 17.31
C GLY A 64 -34.57 -2.68 15.89
N GLY A 65 -33.74 -3.70 15.60
CA GLY A 65 -33.48 -4.26 14.25
C GLY A 65 -32.60 -3.44 13.30
N THR A 66 -33.11 -2.31 12.80
CA THR A 66 -32.57 -1.61 11.62
C THR A 66 -31.19 -0.99 11.86
N ASN A 67 -30.92 -0.52 13.08
CA ASN A 67 -29.61 0.03 13.45
C ASN A 67 -28.50 -1.04 13.53
N SER A 68 -28.85 -2.31 13.79
CA SER A 68 -27.86 -3.40 13.89
C SER A 68 -27.33 -3.81 12.50
N ALA A 69 -28.20 -3.89 11.50
CA ALA A 69 -27.83 -4.21 10.12
C ALA A 69 -26.97 -3.08 9.50
N LYS A 70 -27.40 -1.82 9.66
CA LYS A 70 -26.60 -0.67 9.19
C LYS A 70 -25.24 -0.60 9.89
N LYS A 71 -25.18 -0.86 11.20
CA LYS A 71 -23.92 -0.92 11.94
C LYS A 71 -23.01 -2.03 11.41
N ALA A 72 -23.53 -3.25 11.22
CA ALA A 72 -22.76 -4.37 10.69
C ALA A 72 -22.21 -4.11 9.28
N GLU A 73 -23.01 -3.47 8.41
CA GLU A 73 -22.55 -3.07 7.07
C GLU A 73 -21.46 -2.01 7.15
N LEU A 74 -21.65 -0.96 7.95
CA LEU A 74 -20.66 0.11 8.12
C LEU A 74 -19.36 -0.42 8.75
N THR A 75 -19.44 -1.34 9.71
CA THR A 75 -18.24 -2.01 10.29
C THR A 75 -17.51 -2.79 9.22
N LEU A 76 -18.21 -3.59 8.41
CA LEU A 76 -17.58 -4.33 7.31
C LEU A 76 -16.92 -3.39 6.29
N LYS A 77 -17.55 -2.25 5.97
CA LYS A 77 -16.94 -1.23 5.12
C LYS A 77 -15.68 -0.64 5.76
N SER A 78 -15.74 -0.26 7.02
CA SER A 78 -14.60 0.31 7.77
C SER A 78 -13.41 -0.66 7.80
N GLU A 79 -13.62 -1.91 8.21
CA GLU A 79 -12.58 -2.95 8.26
C GLU A 79 -11.98 -3.23 6.88
N THR A 80 -12.80 -3.22 5.83
CA THR A 80 -12.33 -3.44 4.45
C THR A 80 -11.46 -2.28 3.97
N LEU A 81 -11.85 -1.03 4.23
CA LEU A 81 -11.05 0.14 3.88
C LEU A 81 -9.71 0.17 4.61
N GLU A 82 -9.71 -0.15 5.91
CA GLU A 82 -8.49 -0.23 6.71
C GLU A 82 -7.53 -1.30 6.14
N ALA A 83 -8.05 -2.48 5.80
CA ALA A 83 -7.26 -3.55 5.21
C ALA A 83 -6.67 -3.16 3.84
N ILE A 84 -7.45 -2.50 2.98
CA ILE A 84 -6.99 -2.01 1.67
C ILE A 84 -5.94 -0.91 1.85
N PHE A 85 -6.16 0.02 2.79
CA PHE A 85 -5.22 1.11 3.08
C PHE A 85 -3.85 0.55 3.50
N ASN A 86 -3.85 -0.35 4.49
CA ASN A 86 -2.63 -0.97 5.00
C ASN A 86 -1.89 -1.76 3.91
N TYR A 87 -2.63 -2.47 3.05
CA TYR A 87 -2.05 -3.18 1.91
C TYR A 87 -1.35 -2.24 0.95
N LYS A 88 -2.03 -1.18 0.49
CA LYS A 88 -1.47 -0.19 -0.43
C LYS A 88 -0.30 0.58 0.18
N GLN A 89 -0.35 0.87 1.48
CA GLN A 89 0.74 1.52 2.19
C GLN A 89 1.99 0.62 2.20
N ALA A 90 1.83 -0.67 2.51
CA ALA A 90 2.93 -1.63 2.47
C ALA A 90 3.52 -1.80 1.05
N GLU A 91 2.69 -1.81 0.00
CA GLU A 91 3.18 -1.82 -1.38
C GLU A 91 3.96 -0.55 -1.73
N ALA A 92 3.49 0.62 -1.31
CA ALA A 92 4.18 1.89 -1.54
C ALA A 92 5.53 1.95 -0.81
N GLU A 93 5.61 1.42 0.41
CA GLU A 93 6.85 1.33 1.18
C GLU A 93 7.84 0.34 0.55
N ALA A 94 7.35 -0.83 0.11
CA ALA A 94 8.17 -1.81 -0.61
C ALA A 94 8.70 -1.26 -1.94
N ALA A 95 7.88 -0.51 -2.68
CA ALA A 95 8.29 0.15 -3.91
C ALA A 95 9.39 1.19 -3.66
N LYS A 96 9.25 2.03 -2.64
CA LYS A 96 10.28 3.01 -2.24
C LYS A 96 11.57 2.33 -1.78
N ALA A 97 11.48 1.25 -1.03
CA ALA A 97 12.66 0.49 -0.59
C ALA A 97 13.40 -0.11 -1.78
N LYS A 98 12.67 -0.64 -2.77
CA LYS A 98 13.24 -1.17 -4.01
C LYS A 98 13.90 -0.08 -4.85
N GLU A 99 13.25 1.07 -5.01
CA GLU A 99 13.79 2.22 -5.72
C GLU A 99 15.07 2.75 -5.06
N LYS A 100 15.07 2.87 -3.74
CA LYS A 100 16.27 3.26 -2.99
C LYS A 100 17.41 2.26 -3.17
N ALA A 101 17.13 0.96 -3.09
CA ALA A 101 18.15 -0.07 -3.31
C ALA A 101 18.71 -0.04 -4.74
N MET A 102 17.87 0.26 -5.75
CA MET A 102 18.32 0.47 -7.13
C MET A 102 19.18 1.72 -7.27
N GLU A 103 18.80 2.83 -6.65
CA GLU A 103 19.60 4.07 -6.68
C GLU A 103 20.95 3.90 -5.96
N ASP A 104 20.97 3.23 -4.80
CA ASP A 104 22.20 2.89 -4.07
C ASP A 104 23.10 1.97 -4.93
N ALA A 105 22.52 0.98 -5.62
CA ALA A 105 23.24 0.10 -6.56
C ALA A 105 23.81 0.89 -7.75
N ARG A 106 23.04 1.83 -8.30
CA ARG A 106 23.44 2.69 -9.42
C ARG A 106 24.57 3.64 -9.03
N GLN A 107 24.50 4.24 -7.83
CA GLN A 107 25.58 5.07 -7.29
C GLN A 107 26.85 4.25 -7.08
N LYS A 108 26.72 3.05 -6.51
CA LYS A 108 27.86 2.13 -6.35
C LYS A 108 28.47 1.76 -7.70
N LEU A 109 27.65 1.43 -8.71
CA LEU A 109 28.11 1.16 -10.08
C LEU A 109 28.84 2.35 -10.69
N ALA A 110 28.31 3.56 -10.52
CA ALA A 110 28.95 4.79 -10.99
C ALA A 110 30.30 5.03 -10.31
N THR A 111 30.39 4.83 -8.99
CA THR A 111 31.66 4.88 -8.25
C THR A 111 32.64 3.85 -8.79
N LEU A 112 32.24 2.58 -8.91
CA LEU A 112 33.11 1.51 -9.44
C LEU A 112 33.61 1.80 -10.86
N LYS A 113 32.75 2.29 -11.76
CA LYS A 113 33.12 2.66 -13.14
C LYS A 113 33.99 3.92 -13.23
N SER A 114 33.97 4.78 -12.22
CA SER A 114 34.74 6.02 -12.17
C SER A 114 36.17 5.84 -11.67
N ILE A 115 36.48 4.71 -11.03
CA ILE A 115 37.85 4.39 -10.55
C ILE A 115 38.78 4.31 -11.75
N LYS A 116 39.76 5.21 -11.82
CA LYS A 116 40.74 5.27 -12.91
C LYS A 116 42.17 5.11 -12.41
N THR A 117 42.39 5.14 -11.10
CA THR A 117 43.73 5.20 -10.52
C THR A 117 43.93 4.25 -9.34
N ALA A 118 45.18 3.81 -9.14
CA ALA A 118 45.57 2.92 -8.04
C ALA A 118 45.30 3.50 -6.63
N LYS A 119 45.26 4.84 -6.47
CA LYS A 119 44.91 5.50 -5.19
C LYS A 119 43.42 5.44 -4.86
N GLU A 120 42.55 5.50 -5.87
CA GLU A 120 41.11 5.31 -5.71
C GLU A 120 40.77 3.85 -5.38
N PHE A 121 41.65 2.94 -5.80
CA PHE A 121 41.62 1.51 -5.50
C PHE A 121 41.91 1.20 -4.02
N GLU A 122 42.92 1.86 -3.45
CA GLU A 122 43.27 1.73 -2.02
C GLU A 122 42.15 2.23 -1.09
N ALA A 123 41.32 3.18 -1.54
CA ALA A 123 40.18 3.70 -0.79
C ALA A 123 38.99 2.72 -0.68
N LEU A 124 38.97 1.66 -1.50
CA LEU A 124 37.91 0.62 -1.53
C LEU A 124 38.25 -0.63 -0.71
N ASN A 125 39.02 -0.48 0.38
CA ASN A 125 39.39 -1.58 1.29
C ASN A 125 40.22 -2.72 0.63
N GLY A 126 40.89 -2.46 -0.49
CA GLY A 126 41.81 -3.43 -1.10
C GLY A 126 41.15 -4.57 -1.89
N MET A 127 39.91 -4.39 -2.37
CA MET A 127 39.31 -5.30 -3.36
C MET A 127 40.16 -5.30 -4.65
N ASN A 128 40.43 -6.47 -5.26
CA ASN A 128 41.21 -6.56 -6.50
C ASN A 128 40.38 -6.21 -7.77
N LEU A 129 41.03 -6.00 -8.92
CA LEU A 129 40.37 -5.53 -10.16
C LEU A 129 39.33 -6.53 -10.66
N ASP A 130 39.59 -7.82 -10.48
CA ASP A 130 38.68 -8.89 -10.88
C ASP A 130 37.40 -8.93 -10.04
N ALA A 131 37.51 -8.66 -8.73
CA ALA A 131 36.38 -8.56 -7.82
C ALA A 131 35.47 -7.37 -8.16
N ILE A 132 36.06 -6.25 -8.56
CA ILE A 132 35.31 -5.07 -9.00
C ILE A 132 34.60 -5.36 -10.33
N ASN A 133 35.27 -5.98 -11.30
CA ASN A 133 34.65 -6.35 -12.57
C ASN A 133 33.50 -7.36 -12.38
N ALA A 134 33.66 -8.31 -11.45
CA ALA A 134 32.61 -9.26 -11.08
C ALA A 134 31.40 -8.55 -10.43
N GLU A 135 31.64 -7.56 -9.58
CA GLU A 135 30.58 -6.79 -8.92
C GLU A 135 29.85 -5.85 -9.90
N ILE A 136 30.57 -5.23 -10.85
CA ILE A 136 29.99 -4.48 -11.96
C ILE A 136 29.07 -5.38 -12.79
N ALA A 137 29.54 -6.56 -13.19
CA ALA A 137 28.75 -7.49 -13.98
C ALA A 137 27.50 -8.00 -13.23
N GLN A 138 27.58 -8.18 -11.91
CA GLN A 138 26.43 -8.53 -11.08
C GLN A 138 25.40 -7.39 -11.00
N LEU A 139 25.85 -6.15 -10.81
CA LEU A 139 24.99 -4.97 -10.73
C LEU A 139 24.30 -4.67 -12.08
N GLU A 140 25.02 -4.84 -13.20
CA GLU A 140 24.46 -4.67 -14.56
C GLU A 140 23.42 -5.76 -14.88
N ASN A 141 23.68 -7.02 -14.52
CA ASN A 141 22.71 -8.10 -14.73
C ASN A 141 21.48 -8.01 -13.80
N ALA A 142 21.61 -7.33 -12.65
CA ALA A 142 20.51 -7.08 -11.73
C ALA A 142 19.61 -5.89 -12.15
N GLY A 143 19.98 -5.16 -13.22
CA GLY A 143 19.22 -4.04 -13.77
C GLY A 143 19.40 -2.72 -13.04
N ALA A 144 20.60 -2.45 -12.50
CA ALA A 144 21.00 -1.15 -11.96
C ALA A 144 21.25 -0.08 -13.04
#